data_AF-R7LD30-F1
#
_entry.id   AF-R7LD30-F1
#
_cell.length_a   1.000
_cell.length_b   1.000
_cell.length_c   1.000
_cell.angle_alpha   90.00
_cell.angle_beta   90.00
_cell.angle_gamma   90.00
#
_symmetry.space_group_name_H-M   'P 1'
#
loop_
_entity.id
_entity.type
_entity.pdbx_description
1 polymer ?
#
loop_
_entity_poly.entity_id
_entity_poly.type
_entity_poly.pdbx_seq_one_letter_code
_entity_poly.pdbx_strand_id
1 'polypeptide(L)'
;MIKVTAKTQNAAALGVMYAYVQLNPGVSLEELRSTFPNNIAPDKGVNELFLPLEDAVAYNTQSNMSLYFVKDDRPITLADGTKIALAQLWTAKSLSRLQEVAQKFGIEVCIDKNLSKELAPNGFVIDNLKPATPPPPTSPKKKGCLGVVLCFLLGIGLLSVWAV
;
A
#
# COMPACT_ATOMS: atom_id res chain seq x y z
N MET A 1 1.56 17.60 -2.76
CA MET A 1 1.84 17.22 -1.37
C MET A 1 0.81 16.19 -0.97
N ILE A 2 1.24 15.04 -0.45
CA ILE A 2 0.32 14.01 0.03
C ILE A 2 -0.06 14.34 1.47
N LYS A 3 -1.33 14.18 1.83
CA LYS A 3 -1.81 14.48 3.18
C LYS A 3 -2.39 13.23 3.82
N VAL A 4 -1.86 12.85 4.97
CA VAL A 4 -2.37 11.76 5.80
C VAL A 4 -3.17 12.38 6.94
N THR A 5 -4.47 12.14 6.97
CA THR A 5 -5.35 12.58 8.06
C THR A 5 -5.78 11.37 8.89
N ALA A 6 -5.58 11.41 10.20
CA ALA A 6 -5.92 10.29 11.07
C ALA A 6 -6.46 10.76 12.43
N LYS A 7 -7.23 9.90 13.10
CA LYS A 7 -7.80 10.22 14.42
C LYS A 7 -6.81 10.06 15.56
N THR A 8 -5.90 9.10 15.45
CA THR A 8 -4.96 8.71 16.51
C THR A 8 -3.53 8.68 15.98
N GLN A 9 -2.56 8.77 16.89
CA GLN A 9 -1.13 8.84 16.55
C GLN A 9 -0.65 7.57 15.83
N ASN A 10 -1.08 6.39 16.30
CA ASN A 10 -0.72 5.12 15.69
C ASN A 10 -1.36 4.91 14.31
N ALA A 11 -2.60 5.39 14.10
CA ALA A 11 -3.24 5.36 12.79
C ALA A 11 -2.59 6.36 11.82
N ALA A 12 -2.18 7.53 12.32
CA ALA A 12 -1.39 8.48 11.53
C ALA A 12 -0.07 7.86 11.08
N ALA A 13 0.63 7.19 12.01
CA ALA A 13 1.87 6.50 11.69
C ALA A 13 1.67 5.41 10.64
N LEU A 14 0.62 4.60 10.78
CA LEU A 14 0.25 3.61 9.77
C LEU A 14 -0.01 4.26 8.41
N GLY A 15 -0.80 5.33 8.38
CA GLY A 15 -1.11 6.06 7.14
C GLY A 15 0.12 6.64 6.45
N VAL A 16 1.12 7.12 7.20
CA VAL A 16 2.41 7.55 6.65
C VAL A 16 3.12 6.40 5.96
N MET A 17 3.14 5.20 6.56
CA MET A 17 3.80 4.04 5.93
C MET A 17 3.08 3.61 4.67
N TYR A 18 1.73 3.60 4.66
CA TYR A 18 0.95 3.34 3.45
C TYR A 18 1.23 4.37 2.34
N ALA A 19 1.28 5.66 2.69
CA ALA A 19 1.59 6.72 1.74
C ALA A 19 3.01 6.53 1.16
N TYR A 20 3.99 6.22 2.02
CA TYR A 20 5.37 6.02 1.62
C TYR A 20 5.55 4.81 0.68
N VAL A 21 4.94 3.67 1.00
CA VAL A 21 5.00 2.48 0.14
C VAL A 21 4.32 2.73 -1.21
N GLN A 22 3.21 3.47 -1.23
CA GLN A 22 2.56 3.84 -2.50
C GLN A 22 3.41 4.78 -3.36
N LEU A 23 4.16 5.69 -2.74
CA LEU A 23 5.13 6.55 -3.43
C LEU A 23 6.34 5.78 -3.94
N ASN A 24 6.71 4.68 -3.27
CA ASN A 24 7.90 3.88 -3.52
C ASN A 24 7.51 2.40 -3.72
N PRO A 25 6.86 2.05 -4.84
CA PRO A 25 6.23 0.74 -5.01
C PRO A 25 7.21 -0.44 -4.96
N GLY A 26 8.52 -0.22 -5.14
CA GLY A 26 9.54 -1.27 -5.06
C GLY A 26 10.25 -1.37 -3.71
N VAL A 27 9.82 -0.63 -2.68
CA VAL A 27 10.53 -0.56 -1.40
C VAL A 27 10.59 -1.92 -0.70
N SER A 28 11.76 -2.26 -0.19
CA SER A 28 11.99 -3.45 0.64
C SER A 28 11.75 -3.19 2.13
N LEU A 29 11.61 -4.26 2.92
CA LEU A 29 11.55 -4.13 4.39
C LEU A 29 12.84 -3.51 4.96
N GLU A 30 13.99 -3.84 4.40
CA GLU A 30 15.29 -3.29 4.79
C GLU A 30 15.35 -1.79 4.55
N GLU A 31 14.87 -1.33 3.39
CA GLU A 31 14.81 0.08 3.05
C GLU A 31 13.81 0.83 3.94
N LEU A 32 12.66 0.22 4.26
CA LEU A 32 11.73 0.78 5.24
C LEU A 32 12.37 0.94 6.62
N ARG A 33 13.10 -0.07 7.11
CA ARG A 33 13.80 -0.01 8.40
C ARG A 33 14.94 1.03 8.39
N SER A 34 15.60 1.22 7.26
CA SER A 34 16.61 2.28 7.11
C SER A 34 15.99 3.68 7.05
N THR A 35 14.83 3.82 6.40
CA THR A 35 14.14 5.10 6.22
C THR A 35 13.42 5.55 7.50
N PHE A 36 12.82 4.59 8.20
CA PHE A 36 12.08 4.77 9.45
C PHE A 36 12.73 3.94 10.56
N PRO A 37 13.93 4.33 11.03
CA PRO A 37 14.66 3.57 12.02
C PRO A 37 13.95 3.54 13.37
N ASN A 38 14.15 2.49 14.17
CA ASN A 38 13.45 2.27 15.45
C ASN A 38 13.59 3.44 16.44
N ASN A 39 14.66 4.23 16.34
CA ASN A 39 14.89 5.40 17.20
C ASN A 39 13.90 6.56 16.95
N ILE A 40 13.10 6.54 15.88
CA ILE A 40 11.99 7.49 15.73
C ILE A 40 10.93 7.26 16.80
N ALA A 41 10.70 5.99 17.17
CA ALA A 41 9.71 5.58 18.16
C ALA A 41 10.28 4.51 19.11
N PRO A 42 11.20 4.89 20.02
CA PRO A 42 11.80 3.99 21.01
C PRO A 42 10.82 3.77 22.19
N ASP A 43 9.58 3.42 21.87
CA ASP A 43 8.49 3.31 22.83
C ASP A 43 8.52 1.94 23.51
N LYS A 44 8.38 1.93 24.84
CA LYS A 44 8.57 0.72 25.66
C LYS A 44 7.64 -0.42 25.22
N GLY A 45 8.21 -1.60 24.99
CA GLY A 45 7.47 -2.81 24.64
C GLY A 45 7.56 -3.22 23.16
N VAL A 46 8.19 -2.38 22.33
CA VAL A 46 8.41 -2.63 20.90
C VAL A 46 9.89 -2.39 20.59
N ASN A 47 10.60 -3.44 20.16
CA ASN A 47 12.02 -3.33 19.79
C ASN A 47 12.22 -2.97 18.31
N GLU A 48 11.29 -3.37 17.46
CA GLU A 48 11.31 -3.11 16.02
C GLU A 48 9.99 -2.51 15.54
N LEU A 49 10.05 -1.46 14.72
CA LEU A 49 8.84 -0.85 14.18
C LEU A 49 8.16 -1.71 13.13
N PHE A 50 8.94 -2.45 12.35
CA PHE A 50 8.44 -3.33 11.30
C PHE A 50 8.87 -4.75 11.59
N LEU A 51 7.90 -5.67 11.54
CA LEU A 51 8.13 -7.10 11.56
C LEU A 51 7.44 -7.74 10.35
N PRO A 52 7.95 -8.87 9.83
CA PRO A 52 7.14 -9.78 9.04
C PRO A 52 5.82 -10.08 9.76
N LEU A 53 4.72 -10.21 9.01
CA LEU A 53 3.38 -10.36 9.60
C LEU A 53 3.29 -11.56 10.55
N GLU A 54 3.90 -12.68 10.20
CA GLU A 54 3.88 -13.90 11.01
C GLU A 54 4.57 -13.68 12.37
N ASP A 55 5.73 -13.02 12.38
CA ASP A 55 6.47 -12.67 13.59
C ASP A 55 5.68 -11.71 14.47
N ALA A 56 5.01 -10.73 13.86
CA ALA A 56 4.16 -9.79 14.57
C ALA A 56 2.94 -10.46 15.23
N VAL A 57 2.35 -11.45 14.55
CA VAL A 57 1.25 -12.27 15.10
C VAL A 57 1.74 -13.09 16.29
N ALA A 58 2.91 -13.72 16.18
CA ALA A 58 3.52 -14.47 17.26
C ALA A 58 3.80 -13.57 18.47
N TYR A 59 4.37 -12.38 18.24
CA TYR A 59 4.70 -11.41 19.29
C TYR A 59 3.45 -10.91 20.04
N ASN A 60 2.38 -10.56 19.31
CA ASN A 60 1.12 -10.16 19.92
C ASN A 60 0.50 -11.29 20.77
N THR A 61 0.57 -12.53 20.27
CA THR A 61 0.09 -13.73 20.99
C THR A 61 0.88 -13.96 22.28
N GLN A 62 2.21 -13.96 22.19
CA GLN A 62 3.10 -14.22 23.33
C GLN A 62 2.97 -13.17 24.43
N SER A 63 2.82 -11.90 24.03
CA SER A 63 2.69 -10.78 24.97
C SER A 63 1.27 -10.57 25.49
N ASN A 64 0.27 -11.27 24.92
CA ASN A 64 -1.16 -11.04 25.15
C ASN A 64 -1.56 -9.57 25.00
N MET A 65 -0.94 -8.87 24.04
CA MET A 65 -1.15 -7.45 23.77
C MET A 65 -1.19 -7.18 22.27
N SER A 66 -1.96 -6.17 21.86
CA SER A 66 -2.06 -5.74 20.46
C SER A 66 -0.96 -4.71 20.12
N LEU A 67 0.30 -5.15 20.11
CA LEU A 67 1.46 -4.28 19.93
C LEU A 67 1.78 -3.99 18.45
N TYR A 68 1.34 -4.84 17.53
CA TYR A 68 1.50 -4.66 16.08
C TYR A 68 0.16 -4.72 15.32
N PHE A 69 0.05 -4.00 14.20
CA PHE A 69 -1.13 -4.01 13.32
C PHE A 69 -1.19 -5.29 12.48
N VAL A 70 -1.82 -6.35 13.01
CA VAL A 70 -1.87 -7.68 12.38
C VAL A 70 -3.25 -8.10 11.86
N LYS A 71 -4.27 -7.25 12.02
CA LYS A 71 -5.67 -7.56 11.71
C LYS A 71 -6.21 -6.66 10.63
N ASP A 72 -7.25 -7.14 9.94
CA ASP A 72 -7.99 -6.41 8.91
C ASP A 72 -7.05 -5.99 7.76
N ASP A 73 -7.37 -4.90 7.06
CA ASP A 73 -6.57 -4.36 5.95
C ASP A 73 -5.42 -3.45 6.42
N ARG A 74 -4.90 -3.67 7.63
CA ARG A 74 -3.84 -2.87 8.25
C ARG A 74 -2.41 -3.42 8.11
N PRO A 75 -2.17 -4.72 7.89
CA PRO A 75 -0.87 -5.18 7.45
C PRO A 75 -0.50 -4.57 6.08
N ILE A 76 0.73 -4.08 5.98
CA ILE A 76 1.24 -3.46 4.76
C ILE A 76 1.72 -4.58 3.83
N THR A 77 1.29 -4.55 2.58
CA THR A 77 1.75 -5.49 1.54
C THR A 77 2.75 -4.77 0.64
N LEU A 78 3.96 -5.32 0.54
CA LEU A 78 5.01 -4.85 -0.36
C LEU A 78 4.80 -5.42 -1.78
N ALA A 79 5.49 -4.89 -2.79
CA ALA A 79 5.27 -5.29 -4.19
C ALA A 79 5.67 -6.74 -4.50
N ASP A 80 6.57 -7.33 -3.72
CA ASP A 80 6.94 -8.74 -3.81
C ASP A 80 5.89 -9.67 -3.17
N GLY A 81 4.82 -9.12 -2.58
CA GLY A 81 3.77 -9.84 -1.86
C GLY A 81 4.07 -10.06 -0.38
N THR A 82 5.26 -9.66 0.10
CA THR A 82 5.62 -9.75 1.52
C THR A 82 4.68 -8.89 2.34
N LYS A 83 4.13 -9.46 3.42
CA LYS A 83 3.29 -8.75 4.37
C LYS A 83 4.07 -8.40 5.62
N ILE A 84 4.00 -7.15 6.02
CA ILE A 84 4.67 -6.63 7.22
C ILE A 84 3.65 -5.93 8.12
N ALA A 85 3.95 -5.87 9.41
CA ALA A 85 3.14 -5.17 10.39
C ALA A 85 3.93 -4.02 11.01
N LEU A 86 3.25 -2.90 11.22
CA LEU A 86 3.79 -1.75 11.96
C LEU A 86 3.43 -1.86 13.44
N ALA A 87 4.35 -1.46 14.31
CA ALA A 87 4.09 -1.26 15.73
C ALA A 87 2.96 -0.25 15.98
N GLN A 88 2.16 -0.48 17.02
CA GLN A 88 1.02 0.36 17.40
C GLN A 88 1.36 1.38 18.47
N LEU A 89 2.52 1.28 19.13
CA LEU A 89 2.92 2.20 20.19
C LEU A 89 3.57 3.42 19.58
N TRP A 90 2.89 4.55 19.73
CA TRP A 90 3.32 5.84 19.24
C TRP A 90 2.98 6.89 20.28
N THR A 91 4.00 7.54 20.85
CA THR A 91 3.82 8.75 21.66
C THR A 91 3.76 10.00 20.79
N ALA A 92 3.35 11.14 21.37
CA ALA A 92 3.36 12.42 20.65
C ALA A 92 4.76 12.80 20.16
N LYS A 93 5.80 12.48 20.95
CA LYS A 93 7.20 12.73 20.58
C LYS A 93 7.65 11.85 19.43
N SER A 94 7.26 10.57 19.45
CA SER A 94 7.52 9.63 18.36
C SER A 94 6.84 10.07 17.07
N LEU A 95 5.58 10.52 17.16
CA LEU A 95 4.86 11.06 16.00
C LEU A 95 5.52 12.32 15.44
N SER A 96 6.01 13.24 16.28
CA SER A 96 6.73 14.45 15.83
C SER A 96 7.96 14.09 15.00
N ARG A 97 8.76 13.11 15.45
CA ARG A 97 9.93 12.63 14.70
C ARG A 97 9.52 11.97 13.39
N LEU A 98 8.42 11.20 13.40
CA LEU A 98 7.89 10.62 12.17
C LEU A 98 7.46 11.71 11.19
N GLN A 99 6.83 12.79 11.65
CA GLN A 99 6.44 13.93 10.81
C GLN A 99 7.67 14.60 10.16
N GLU A 100 8.75 14.79 10.91
CA GLU A 100 10.02 15.33 10.37
C GLU A 100 10.60 14.43 9.26
N VAL A 101 10.51 13.11 9.41
CA VAL A 101 10.94 12.16 8.37
C VAL A 101 9.99 12.20 7.17
N ALA A 102 8.67 12.16 7.41
CA ALA A 102 7.63 12.13 6.39
C ALA A 102 7.64 13.38 5.49
N GLN A 103 7.94 14.55 6.06
CA GLN A 103 8.06 15.80 5.32
C GLN A 103 9.13 15.75 4.22
N LYS A 104 10.22 14.99 4.41
CA LYS A 104 11.27 14.81 3.39
C LYS A 104 10.75 14.14 2.12
N PHE A 105 9.64 13.42 2.24
CA PHE A 105 8.96 12.73 1.14
C PHE A 105 7.69 13.47 0.68
N GLY A 106 7.47 14.70 1.15
CA GLY A 106 6.29 15.49 0.79
C GLY A 106 4.97 14.94 1.36
N ILE A 107 5.06 14.20 2.47
CA ILE A 107 3.91 13.68 3.22
C ILE A 107 3.63 14.60 4.41
N GLU A 108 2.47 15.26 4.40
CA GLU A 108 1.91 15.99 5.52
C GLU A 108 1.11 15.05 6.43
N VAL A 109 1.20 15.22 7.74
CA VAL A 109 0.43 14.42 8.71
C VAL A 109 -0.44 15.32 9.54
N CYS A 110 -1.75 15.05 9.57
CA CYS A 110 -2.74 15.79 10.32
C CYS A 110 -3.49 14.86 11.28
N ILE A 111 -3.63 15.30 12.54
CA ILE A 111 -4.49 14.65 13.51
C ILE A 111 -5.83 15.36 13.54
N ASP A 112 -6.89 14.66 13.18
CA ASP A 112 -8.27 15.13 13.27
C ASP A 112 -9.08 14.22 14.20
N LYS A 113 -9.40 14.72 15.39
CA LYS A 113 -10.16 13.98 16.40
C LYS A 113 -11.62 13.70 15.95
N ASN A 114 -12.12 14.47 14.99
CA ASN A 114 -13.47 14.37 14.45
C ASN A 114 -13.56 13.44 13.23
N LEU A 115 -12.43 12.89 12.76
CA LEU A 115 -12.43 11.93 11.66
C LEU A 115 -13.34 10.73 12.00
N SER A 116 -14.33 10.49 11.14
CA SER A 116 -15.30 9.41 11.33
C SER A 116 -14.70 8.07 10.90
N LYS A 117 -15.17 6.99 11.53
CA LYS A 117 -14.76 5.62 11.14
C LYS A 117 -15.28 5.23 9.75
N GLU A 118 -16.39 5.81 9.32
CA GLU A 118 -16.96 5.58 7.99
C GLU A 118 -16.03 6.11 6.89
N LEU A 119 -15.47 7.30 7.09
CA LEU A 119 -14.50 7.90 6.16
C LEU A 119 -13.12 7.24 6.24
N ALA A 120 -12.77 6.68 7.41
CA ALA A 120 -11.45 6.12 7.69
C ALA A 120 -11.56 4.75 8.37
N PRO A 121 -12.00 3.70 7.65
CA PRO A 121 -12.20 2.37 8.25
C PRO A 121 -10.91 1.78 8.83
N ASN A 122 -9.76 2.09 8.22
CA ASN A 122 -8.43 1.69 8.69
C ASN A 122 -7.77 2.71 9.64
N GLY A 123 -8.51 3.76 10.04
CA GLY A 123 -8.08 4.77 11.01
C GLY A 123 -7.43 6.02 10.42
N PHE A 124 -7.17 6.05 9.11
CA PHE A 124 -6.62 7.19 8.38
C PHE A 124 -7.21 7.34 6.98
N VAL A 125 -7.06 8.53 6.40
CA VAL A 125 -7.33 8.89 5.00
C VAL A 125 -6.04 9.43 4.39
N ILE A 126 -5.80 9.13 3.12
CA ILE A 126 -4.67 9.71 2.39
C ILE A 126 -5.20 10.47 1.17
N ASP A 127 -5.02 11.79 1.19
CA ASP A 127 -5.41 12.69 0.10
C ASP A 127 -4.25 12.98 -0.84
N ASN A 128 -4.57 13.32 -2.08
CA ASN A 128 -3.61 13.73 -3.12
C ASN A 128 -2.57 12.67 -3.52
N LEU A 129 -2.84 11.39 -3.24
CA LEU A 129 -2.14 10.28 -3.87
C LEU A 129 -2.55 10.22 -5.35
N LYS A 130 -1.60 10.47 -6.25
CA LYS A 130 -1.78 10.01 -7.64
C LYS A 130 -1.70 8.48 -7.63
N PRO A 131 -2.56 7.78 -8.39
CA PRO A 131 -2.42 6.35 -8.60
C PRO A 131 -0.99 6.06 -9.06
N ALA A 132 -0.36 5.03 -8.51
CA ALA A 132 0.86 4.49 -9.10
C ALA A 132 0.57 4.27 -10.59
N THR A 133 1.35 4.90 -11.47
CA THR A 133 1.19 4.66 -12.90
C THR A 133 1.34 3.15 -13.08
N PRO A 134 0.32 2.44 -13.60
CA PRO A 134 0.45 1.00 -13.77
C PRO A 134 1.71 0.75 -14.60
N PRO A 135 2.54 -0.25 -14.23
CA PRO A 135 3.69 -0.60 -15.04
C PRO A 135 3.19 -0.76 -16.48
N PRO A 136 3.90 -0.20 -17.49
CA PRO A 136 3.48 -0.33 -18.88
C PRO A 136 3.20 -1.81 -19.13
N PRO A 137 2.07 -2.15 -19.77
CA PRO A 137 1.71 -3.55 -19.99
C PRO A 137 2.92 -4.24 -20.60
N THR A 138 3.45 -5.23 -19.88
CA THR A 138 4.52 -6.07 -20.37
C THR A 138 4.01 -6.66 -21.67
N SER A 139 4.52 -6.10 -22.77
CA SER A 139 4.15 -6.52 -24.11
C SER A 139 4.32 -8.03 -24.18
N PRO A 140 3.27 -8.79 -24.57
CA PRO A 140 3.43 -10.23 -24.70
C PRO A 140 4.51 -10.49 -25.75
N LYS A 141 5.55 -11.24 -25.35
CA LYS A 141 6.60 -11.71 -26.27
C LYS A 141 5.91 -12.37 -27.46
N LYS A 142 5.88 -11.67 -28.61
CA LYS A 142 5.53 -12.23 -29.91
C LYS A 142 6.47 -13.42 -30.16
N LYS A 143 5.94 -14.64 -30.09
CA LYS A 143 6.53 -15.78 -30.77
C LYS A 143 6.01 -15.73 -32.21
N GLY A 144 6.86 -15.28 -33.15
CA GLY A 144 6.74 -15.73 -34.55
C GLY A 144 7.02 -17.25 -34.59
N CYS A 145 6.64 -18.02 -35.61
CA CYS A 145 6.39 -17.68 -37.01
C CYS A 145 5.69 -18.87 -37.71
N LEU A 146 5.06 -18.57 -38.86
CA LEU A 146 4.87 -19.42 -40.05
C LEU A 146 3.75 -20.48 -40.10
N GLY A 147 2.85 -20.36 -41.09
CA GLY A 147 1.84 -21.37 -41.39
C GLY A 147 0.78 -21.05 -42.45
N VAL A 148 1.16 -20.47 -43.59
CA VAL A 148 0.58 -20.67 -44.95
C VAL A 148 -0.89 -20.27 -45.24
N VAL A 149 -0.99 -19.30 -46.17
CA VAL A 149 -2.12 -18.89 -47.02
C VAL A 149 -2.36 -19.92 -48.13
N LEU A 150 -3.62 -20.30 -48.46
CA LEU A 150 -4.18 -20.27 -49.83
C LEU A 150 -5.65 -20.72 -49.95
N CYS A 151 -6.47 -19.83 -50.54
CA CYS A 151 -7.57 -19.97 -51.51
C CYS A 151 -8.67 -21.05 -51.41
N PHE A 152 -9.94 -20.60 -51.53
CA PHE A 152 -10.92 -20.88 -52.61
C PHE A 152 -12.19 -20.04 -52.29
N LEU A 153 -12.44 -18.85 -52.87
CA LEU A 153 -13.13 -18.58 -54.15
C LEU A 153 -14.29 -19.53 -54.51
N LEU A 154 -15.55 -19.06 -54.35
CA LEU A 154 -16.61 -18.92 -55.40
C LEU A 154 -18.05 -19.09 -54.89
N GLY A 155 -18.95 -18.24 -55.43
CA GLY A 155 -20.43 -18.36 -55.40
C GLY A 155 -21.12 -17.23 -54.60
N ILE A 156 -21.34 -16.01 -55.11
CA ILE A 156 -22.31 -15.55 -56.14
C ILE A 156 -23.75 -16.00 -55.86
N GLY A 157 -24.66 -15.02 -55.69
CA GLY A 157 -26.13 -15.20 -55.77
C GLY A 157 -26.92 -14.33 -54.77
N LEU A 158 -27.01 -13.01 -54.97
CA LEU A 158 -28.18 -12.25 -55.47
C LEU A 158 -29.39 -12.06 -54.51
N LEU A 159 -29.69 -10.77 -54.34
CA LEU A 159 -31.01 -10.11 -54.29
C LEU A 159 -31.84 -10.10 -52.99
N SER A 160 -31.77 -8.93 -52.36
CA SER A 160 -32.88 -8.09 -51.86
C SER A 160 -34.28 -8.37 -52.44
N VAL A 161 -35.32 -8.31 -51.59
CA VAL A 161 -36.38 -7.27 -51.54
C VAL A 161 -37.49 -7.71 -50.54
N TRP A 162 -37.99 -6.74 -49.77
CA TRP A 162 -39.14 -6.83 -48.84
C TRP A 162 -40.49 -6.59 -49.55
N ALA A 163 -41.58 -6.96 -48.86
CA ALA A 163 -43.01 -6.64 -49.08
C ALA A 163 -43.80 -7.64 -49.96
N VAL A 164 -44.78 -8.35 -49.37
CA VAL A 164 -46.19 -7.93 -49.16
C VAL A 164 -46.68 -8.56 -47.87
#